data_AF-A0AB73BXC5-F1
#
_entry.id   AF-A0AB73BXC5-F1
#
_cell.length_a   1.000
_cell.length_b   1.000
_cell.length_c   1.000
_cell.angle_alpha   90.00
_cell.angle_beta   90.00
_cell.angle_gamma   90.00
#
_symmetry.space_group_name_H-M   'P 1'
#
loop_
_entity.id
_entity.type
_entity.pdbx_description
1 polymer ?
#
loop_
_entity_poly.entity_id
_entity_poly.type
_entity_poly.pdbx_seq_one_letter_code
_entity_poly.pdbx_strand_id
1 'polypeptide(L)'
;MEKIYNALNSNGIFICIADGIEEDYSKPWDMVVSWFIYRMKDMHMEVGKDMVKDSAIKAGFVSLEKMSVISSGGHLDIDILQKIVKE
;
A
#
# COMPACT_ATOMS: atom_id res chain seq x y z
N MET A 1 -8.85 0.84 -5.07
CA MET A 1 -9.10 1.85 -4.03
C MET A 1 -10.55 2.30 -3.93
N GLU A 2 -11.25 2.62 -5.03
CA GLU A 2 -12.65 3.07 -5.00
C GLU A 2 -13.61 2.16 -4.22
N LYS A 3 -13.49 0.83 -4.37
CA LYS A 3 -14.30 -0.14 -3.60
C LYS A 3 -14.12 0.03 -2.09
N ILE A 4 -12.89 0.26 -1.63
CA ILE A 4 -12.57 0.48 -0.21
C ILE A 4 -13.13 1.84 0.22
N TYR A 5 -12.94 2.88 -0.58
CA TYR A 5 -13.47 4.22 -0.30
C TYR A 5 -14.99 4.22 -0.12
N ASN A 6 -15.70 3.53 -1.02
CA ASN A 6 -17.17 3.46 -0.98
C ASN A 6 -17.68 2.62 0.20
N ALA A 7 -16.91 1.63 0.65
CA ALA A 7 -17.26 0.79 1.80
C ALA A 7 -17.07 1.50 3.16
N LEU A 8 -16.24 2.54 3.23
CA LEU A 8 -15.98 3.27 4.47
C LEU A 8 -17.09 4.29 4.78
N ASN A 9 -17.40 4.41 6.08
CA ASN A 9 -18.19 5.51 6.62
C ASN A 9 -17.44 6.85 6.47
N SER A 10 -18.17 7.96 6.59
CA SER A 10 -17.56 9.30 6.66
C SER A 10 -16.51 9.35 7.77
N ASN A 11 -15.36 9.96 7.48
CA ASN A 11 -14.17 10.02 8.35
C ASN A 11 -13.52 8.67 8.64
N GLY A 12 -13.94 7.59 7.97
CA GLY A 12 -13.36 6.26 8.13
C GLY A 12 -11.89 6.20 7.71
N ILE A 13 -11.12 5.38 8.45
CA ILE A 13 -9.69 5.19 8.25
C ILE A 13 -9.42 3.84 7.57
N PHE A 14 -8.54 3.86 6.58
CA PHE A 14 -7.95 2.69 5.96
C PHE A 14 -6.44 2.71 6.21
N ILE A 15 -5.92 1.59 6.69
CA ILE A 15 -4.48 1.38 6.90
C ILE A 15 -4.04 0.28 5.94
N CYS A 16 -3.03 0.59 5.12
CA CYS A 16 -2.42 -0.37 4.22
C CYS A 16 -0.97 -0.61 4.65
N ILE A 17 -0.56 -1.88 4.70
CA ILE A 17 0.81 -2.31 4.97
C ILE A 17 1.27 -3.01 3.69
N ALA A 18 2.38 -2.55 3.12
CA ALA A 18 2.86 -2.98 1.81
C ALA A 18 4.39 -3.12 1.80
N ASP A 19 4.90 -3.87 0.84
CA ASP A 19 6.35 -4.13 0.70
C ASP A 19 7.16 -2.86 0.36
N GLY A 20 6.52 -1.84 -0.24
CA GLY A 20 7.17 -0.57 -0.58
C GLY A 20 8.30 -0.73 -1.60
N ILE A 21 8.13 -1.62 -2.58
CA ILE A 21 9.20 -1.97 -3.54
C ILE A 21 9.57 -0.75 -4.38
N GLU A 22 10.87 -0.44 -4.48
CA GLU A 22 11.36 0.63 -5.35
C GLU A 22 11.02 0.35 -6.82
N GLU A 23 10.74 1.40 -7.61
CA GLU A 23 10.26 1.27 -8.99
C GLU A 23 11.22 0.50 -9.91
N ASP A 24 12.51 0.55 -9.62
CA ASP A 24 13.56 -0.14 -10.38
C ASP A 24 13.78 -1.59 -9.93
N TYR A 25 12.99 -2.09 -8.97
CA TYR A 25 13.13 -3.41 -8.33
C TYR A 25 14.52 -3.64 -7.73
N SER A 26 15.30 -2.59 -7.49
CA SER A 26 16.57 -2.69 -6.80
C SER A 26 16.35 -2.97 -5.32
N LYS A 27 17.36 -3.58 -4.69
CA LYS A 27 17.33 -3.96 -3.26
C LYS A 27 16.11 -4.83 -2.90
N PRO A 28 15.88 -5.96 -3.60
CA PRO A 28 14.79 -6.86 -3.24
C PRO A 28 15.00 -7.36 -1.81
N TRP A 29 14.01 -7.17 -0.95
CA TRP A 29 14.04 -7.58 0.45
C TRP A 29 13.39 -8.95 0.66
N ASP A 30 13.49 -9.48 1.88
CA ASP A 30 13.02 -10.82 2.25
C ASP A 30 11.52 -11.04 1.93
N MET A 31 10.65 -10.03 2.07
CA MET A 31 9.22 -10.14 1.70
C MET A 31 9.00 -10.38 0.20
N VAL A 32 9.82 -9.79 -0.66
CA VAL A 32 9.70 -9.97 -2.13
C VAL A 32 10.00 -11.43 -2.51
N VAL A 33 10.94 -12.07 -1.80
CA VAL A 33 11.25 -13.50 -1.98
C VAL A 33 10.07 -14.38 -1.57
N SER A 34 9.29 -13.98 -0.55
CA SER A 34 8.06 -14.71 -0.16
C SER A 34 7.00 -14.72 -1.27
N TRP A 35 6.98 -13.68 -2.12
CA TRP A 35 6.08 -13.57 -3.27
C TRP A 35 6.59 -14.27 -4.53
N PHE A 36 7.83 -14.76 -4.54
CA PHE A 36 8.47 -15.31 -5.73
C PHE A 36 7.69 -16.45 -6.40
N ILE A 37 7.08 -17.33 -5.60
CA ILE A 37 6.28 -18.45 -6.13
C ILE A 37 5.04 -17.95 -6.89
N TYR A 38 4.44 -16.83 -6.46
CA TYR A 38 3.31 -16.22 -7.15
C TYR A 38 3.76 -15.56 -8.46
N ARG A 39 4.90 -14.87 -8.43
CA ARG A 39 5.51 -14.28 -9.63
C ARG A 39 5.80 -15.34 -10.70
N MET A 40 6.28 -16.52 -10.31
CA MET A 40 6.49 -17.67 -11.20
C MET A 40 5.20 -18.21 -11.85
N LYS A 41 4.04 -17.89 -11.28
CA LYS A 41 2.70 -18.23 -11.79
C LYS A 41 2.03 -17.06 -12.51
N ASP A 42 2.80 -16.04 -12.89
CA ASP A 42 2.28 -14.81 -13.53
C ASP A 42 1.29 -14.04 -12.64
N MET A 43 1.44 -14.18 -11.31
CA MET A 43 0.68 -13.43 -10.31
C MET A 43 1.57 -12.37 -9.66
N HIS A 44 1.28 -11.12 -9.98
CA HIS A 44 1.98 -9.94 -9.47
C HIS A 44 1.37 -9.49 -8.15
N MET A 45 1.99 -9.87 -7.04
CA MET A 45 1.53 -9.57 -5.68
C MET A 45 2.26 -8.37 -5.08
N GLU A 46 3.35 -7.93 -5.72
CA GLU A 46 4.16 -6.80 -5.32
C GLU A 46 3.37 -5.50 -5.27
N VAL A 47 3.64 -4.71 -4.23
CA VAL A 47 3.15 -3.34 -4.13
C VAL A 47 4.32 -2.38 -4.20
N GLY A 48 4.40 -1.64 -5.30
CA GLY A 48 5.40 -0.60 -5.52
C GLY A 48 5.23 0.56 -4.55
N LYS A 49 6.35 1.24 -4.31
CA LYS A 49 6.41 2.46 -3.50
C LYS A 49 5.41 3.50 -4.02
N ASP A 50 4.72 4.14 -3.09
CA ASP A 50 3.69 5.17 -3.33
C ASP A 50 2.45 4.73 -4.13
N MET A 51 2.42 3.51 -4.70
CA MET A 51 1.29 3.02 -5.49
C MET A 51 -0.04 3.05 -4.71
N VAL A 52 0.00 2.68 -3.43
CA VAL A 52 -1.16 2.69 -2.53
C VAL A 52 -1.66 4.12 -2.33
N LYS A 53 -0.78 5.02 -1.88
CA LYS A 53 -1.07 6.44 -1.66
C LYS A 53 -1.63 7.10 -2.92
N ASP A 54 -0.97 6.94 -4.06
CA ASP A 54 -1.38 7.57 -5.31
C ASP A 54 -2.73 7.05 -5.79
N SER A 55 -2.96 5.74 -5.67
CA SER A 55 -4.25 5.14 -5.98
C SER A 55 -5.34 5.61 -5.02
N ALA A 56 -5.01 5.85 -3.74
CA ALA A 56 -5.94 6.31 -2.73
C ALA A 56 -6.36 7.76 -2.96
N ILE A 57 -5.39 8.65 -3.25
CA ILE A 57 -5.65 10.05 -3.57
C ILE A 57 -6.56 10.15 -4.81
N LYS A 58 -6.28 9.36 -5.86
CA LYS A 58 -7.14 9.28 -7.06
C LYS A 58 -8.57 8.82 -6.73
N ALA A 59 -8.73 7.94 -5.73
CA ALA A 59 -10.03 7.47 -5.26
C ALA A 59 -10.74 8.43 -4.29
N GLY A 60 -10.12 9.55 -3.91
CA GLY A 60 -10.71 10.56 -3.03
C GLY A 60 -10.32 10.47 -1.55
N PHE A 61 -9.37 9.60 -1.19
CA PHE A 61 -8.80 9.60 0.16
C PHE A 61 -7.90 10.82 0.40
N VAL A 62 -7.79 11.22 1.66
CA VAL A 62 -6.70 12.08 2.15
C VAL A 62 -5.65 11.19 2.81
N SER A 63 -4.38 11.40 2.44
CA SER A 63 -3.25 10.77 3.11
C SER A 63 -2.96 11.51 4.40
N LEU A 64 -3.16 10.85 5.55
CA LEU A 64 -2.85 11.44 6.85
C LEU A 64 -1.37 11.28 7.17
N GLU A 65 -0.85 10.08 6.95
CA GLU A 65 0.52 9.75 7.29
C GLU A 65 1.03 8.63 6.38
N LYS A 66 2.32 8.66 6.09
CA LYS A 66 3.05 7.56 5.48
C LYS A 66 4.32 7.34 6.29
N MET A 67 4.61 6.09 6.65
CA MET A 67 5.83 5.73 7.35
C MET A 67 6.43 4.45 6.78
N SER A 68 7.74 4.34 6.86
CA SER A 68 8.47 3.12 6.52
C SER A 68 9.03 2.53 7.81
N VAL A 69 8.80 1.24 8.03
CA VAL A 69 9.24 0.52 9.23
C VAL A 69 10.07 -0.70 8.84
N ILE A 70 11.03 -1.06 9.68
CA ILE A 70 11.75 -2.34 9.57
C ILE A 70 11.08 -3.31 10.54
N SER A 71 10.54 -4.41 9.99
CA SER A 71 9.95 -5.51 10.75
C SER A 71 10.83 -6.76 10.66
N SER A 72 10.45 -7.82 11.37
CA SER A 72 11.09 -9.14 11.22
C SER A 72 10.90 -9.75 9.83
N GLY A 73 9.94 -9.26 9.05
CA GLY A 73 9.72 -9.66 7.65
C GLY A 73 10.52 -8.83 6.63
N GLY A 74 11.08 -7.68 7.04
CA GLY A 74 11.75 -6.74 6.15
C GLY A 74 11.17 -5.33 6.24
N HIS A 75 11.55 -4.50 5.27
CA HIS A 75 11.02 -3.13 5.12
C HIS A 75 9.55 -3.16 4.70
N LEU A 76 8.74 -2.32 5.35
CA LEU A 76 7.33 -2.17 5.10
C LEU A 76 6.99 -0.69 5.00
N ASP A 77 6.19 -0.33 4.01
CA ASP A 77 5.50 0.95 3.93
C ASP A 77 4.11 0.81 4.55
N ILE A 78 3.75 1.78 5.40
CA ILE A 78 2.44 1.91 6.00
C ILE A 78 1.82 3.21 5.54
N ASP A 79 0.67 3.12 4.89
CA ASP A 79 -0.15 4.25 4.47
C ASP A 79 -1.39 4.35 5.36
N ILE A 80 -1.59 5.51 6.01
CA ILE A 80 -2.78 5.84 6.79
C ILE A 80 -3.63 6.82 5.99
N LEU A 81 -4.80 6.36 5.58
CA LEU A 81 -5.67 7.03 4.61
C LEU A 81 -7.04 7.28 5.22
N GLN A 82 -7.61 8.47 4.99
CA GLN A 82 -8.93 8.84 5.51
C GLN A 82 -9.90 9.20 4.39
N LYS A 83 -11.14 8.72 4.51
CA LYS A 83 -12.26 9.24 3.73
C LYS A 83 -12.78 10.53 4.35
N ILE A 84 -12.50 11.67 3.73
CA ILE A 84 -13.11 12.94 4.12
C ILE A 84 -14.30 13.19 3.22
N VAL A 85 -15.49 13.25 3.80
CA VAL A 85 -16.67 13.80 3.13
C VAL A 85 -16.76 15.25 3.64
N LYS A 86 -16.58 16.23 2.75
CA LYS A 86 -16.83 17.63 3.09
C LYS A 86 -18.34 17.76 3.32
N GLU A 87 -18.72 18.23 4.52
CA GLU A 87 -20.09 18.64 4.83
C GLU A 87 -20.55 19.79 3.93
#